data_AF-A0A847PX00-F1
#
_entry.id   AF-A0A847PX00-F1
#
_cell.length_a   1.000
_cell.length_b   1.000
_cell.length_c   1.000
_cell.angle_alpha   90.00
_cell.angle_beta   90.00
_cell.angle_gamma   90.00
#
_symmetry.space_group_name_H-M   'P 1'
#
loop_
_entity.id
_entity.type
_entity.pdbx_description
1 polymer ?
#
loop_
_entity_poly.entity_id
_entity_poly.type
_entity_poly.pdbx_seq_one_letter_code
_entity_poly.pdbx_strand_id
1 'polypeptide(L)'
;DSSLEKHVPVISRIADGYLVKVGSVPHPMLDAHFIEWIEFSADGRSCKAFLSPGDPPEAFFPGPVAAVTSAREFCNIHGLWKG
;
A
#
# COMPACT_ATOMS: atom_id res chain seq x y z
N ASP A 1 10.06 7.83 -13.06
CA ASP A 1 9.33 6.56 -13.27
C ASP A 1 8.01 6.69 -12.51
N SER A 2 7.11 7.56 -12.97
CA SER A 2 5.84 7.84 -12.27
C SER A 2 4.70 7.37 -13.17
N SER A 3 4.13 6.22 -12.83
CA SER A 3 3.00 5.63 -13.56
C SER A 3 1.93 5.14 -12.57
N LEU A 4 0.66 5.28 -12.96
CA LEU A 4 -0.49 4.86 -12.16
C LEU A 4 -0.42 3.38 -11.79
N GLU A 5 -0.02 2.54 -12.75
CA GLU A 5 0.13 1.09 -12.58
C GLU A 5 1.13 0.69 -11.48
N LYS A 6 2.09 1.55 -11.12
CA LYS A 6 3.09 1.27 -10.07
C LYS A 6 2.80 1.95 -8.74
N HIS A 7 1.85 2.89 -8.68
CA HIS A 7 1.67 3.75 -7.50
C HIS A 7 0.26 3.69 -6.93
N VAL A 8 -0.76 3.44 -7.74
CA VAL A 8 -2.13 3.30 -7.21
C VAL A 8 -2.21 2.01 -6.39
N PRO A 9 -2.52 2.07 -5.08
CA PRO A 9 -2.66 0.88 -4.26
C PRO A 9 -3.79 -0.02 -4.76
N VAL A 10 -3.56 -1.33 -4.72
CA VAL A 10 -4.54 -2.37 -5.08
C VAL A 10 -4.92 -3.13 -3.82
N ILE A 11 -6.19 -3.04 -3.43
CA ILE A 11 -6.72 -3.70 -2.23
C ILE A 11 -7.30 -5.05 -2.61
N SER A 12 -6.83 -6.11 -1.96
CA SER A 12 -7.34 -7.48 -2.12
C SER A 12 -7.83 -8.03 -0.79
N ARG A 13 -9.05 -8.56 -0.78
CA ARG A 13 -9.58 -9.29 0.37
C ARG A 13 -8.95 -10.68 0.45
N ILE A 14 -8.45 -11.06 1.62
CA ILE A 14 -7.98 -12.42 1.90
C ILE A 14 -8.68 -12.98 3.16
N ALA A 15 -8.44 -14.25 3.48
CA ALA A 15 -9.16 -14.97 4.54
C ALA A 15 -9.22 -14.20 5.87
N ASP A 16 -8.08 -13.65 6.30
CA ASP A 16 -7.91 -13.07 7.63
C ASP A 16 -7.75 -11.54 7.63
N GLY A 17 -8.04 -10.87 6.50
CA GLY A 17 -7.95 -9.42 6.40
C GLY A 17 -7.82 -8.90 4.97
N TYR A 18 -6.99 -7.86 4.81
CA TYR A 18 -6.79 -7.18 3.54
C TYR A 18 -5.30 -7.10 3.20
N LEU A 19 -4.94 -7.52 1.99
CA LEU A 19 -3.61 -7.30 1.42
C LEU A 19 -3.67 -6.08 0.53
N VAL A 20 -2.84 -5.08 0.80
CA VAL A 20 -2.68 -3.91 -0.05
C VAL A 20 -1.34 -4.00 -0.75
N LYS A 21 -1.35 -3.98 -2.08
CA LYS A 21 -0.14 -3.95 -2.91
C LYS A 21 0.03 -2.57 -3.53
N VAL A 22 1.27 -2.10 -3.68
CA VAL A 22 1.56 -0.85 -4.37
C VAL A 22 1.97 -1.14 -5.80
N GLY A 23 0.99 -0.79 -6.64
CA GLY A 23 0.92 -1.02 -8.06
C GLY A 23 0.17 -2.30 -8.45
N SER A 24 -0.55 -2.23 -9.57
CA SER A 24 -0.91 -3.42 -10.36
C SER A 24 0.33 -4.08 -10.98
N VAL A 25 1.37 -3.28 -11.21
CA VAL A 25 2.75 -3.70 -11.45
C VAL A 25 3.57 -3.35 -10.21
N PRO A 26 4.34 -4.27 -9.61
CA PRO A 26 5.07 -4.00 -8.38
C PRO A 26 5.97 -2.76 -8.47
N HIS A 27 5.81 -1.85 -7.52
CA HIS A 27 6.71 -0.71 -7.37
C HIS A 27 8.14 -1.16 -7.02
N PRO A 28 9.20 -0.47 -7.52
CA PRO A 28 10.57 -0.74 -7.09
C PRO A 28 10.77 -0.54 -5.58
N MET A 29 11.55 -1.39 -4.92
CA MET A 29 11.87 -1.27 -3.50
C MET A 29 13.40 -1.25 -3.33
N LEU A 30 14.03 -0.21 -3.87
CA LEU A 30 15.48 0.00 -3.88
C LEU A 30 15.87 1.06 -2.85
N ASP A 31 17.11 1.07 -2.37
CA ASP A 31 17.59 2.03 -1.35
C ASP A 31 17.28 3.49 -1.65
N ALA A 32 17.38 3.89 -2.93
CA ALA A 32 17.10 5.26 -3.37
C ALA A 32 15.64 5.49 -3.80
N HIS A 33 14.86 4.43 -4.03
CA HIS A 33 13.50 4.52 -4.59
C HIS A 33 12.63 3.38 -4.06
N PHE A 34 11.78 3.69 -3.08
CA PHE A 34 10.93 2.72 -2.40
C PHE A 34 9.65 3.38 -1.84
N ILE A 35 8.71 2.51 -1.48
CA ILE A 35 7.50 2.90 -0.75
C ILE A 35 7.85 2.96 0.73
N GLU A 36 7.74 4.13 1.35
CA GLU A 36 8.04 4.30 2.78
C GLU A 36 6.95 3.71 3.66
N TRP A 37 5.70 3.82 3.23
CA TRP A 37 4.57 3.28 3.97
C TRP A 37 3.34 3.05 3.10
N ILE A 38 2.50 2.15 3.59
CA ILE A 38 1.15 1.89 3.09
C ILE A 38 0.17 2.15 4.23
N GLU A 39 -0.87 2.93 3.96
CA GLU A 39 -1.98 3.18 4.89
C GLU A 39 -3.26 2.55 4.36
N PHE A 40 -3.94 1.81 5.22
CA PHE A 40 -5.25 1.22 4.95
C PHE A 40 -6.30 1.87 5.86
N SER A 41 -7.42 2.29 5.27
CA SER A 41 -8.51 2.92 6.00
C SER A 41 -9.82 2.14 5.84
N ALA A 42 -10.41 1.76 6.97
CA ALA A 42 -11.70 1.07 7.03
C ALA A 42 -12.42 1.40 8.35
N ASP A 43 -13.75 1.47 8.31
CA ASP A 43 -14.61 1.76 9.47
C ASP A 43 -14.19 2.99 10.29
N GLY A 44 -13.75 4.06 9.61
CA GLY A 44 -13.31 5.30 10.25
C GLY A 44 -11.98 5.20 11.01
N ARG A 45 -11.26 4.08 10.85
CA ARG A 45 -9.91 3.88 11.40
C ARG A 45 -8.89 3.84 10.26
N SER A 46 -7.66 4.23 10.55
CA SER A 46 -6.52 4.03 9.65
C SER A 46 -5.40 3.26 10.36
N CYS A 47 -4.77 2.37 9.63
CA CYS A 47 -3.58 1.63 10.04
C CYS A 47 -2.49 1.89 9.01
N LYS A 48 -1.26 2.11 9.47
CA LYS A 48 -0.10 2.36 8.61
C LYS A 48 0.96 1.28 8.86
N ALA A 49 1.41 0.65 7.78
CA ALA A 49 2.58 -0.21 7.75
C ALA A 49 3.74 0.55 7.12
N PHE A 50 4.87 0.62 7.81
CA PHE A 50 6.11 1.15 7.25
C PHE A 50 6.88 0.02 6.58
N LEU A 51 7.49 0.32 5.45
CA LEU A 51 8.31 -0.61 4.69
C LEU A 51 9.75 -0.07 4.60
N SER A 52 10.67 -0.97 4.29
CA SER A 52 12.08 -0.67 4.05
C SER A 52 12.49 -1.05 2.63
N PRO A 53 13.57 -0.48 2.09
CA PRO A 53 14.18 -0.99 0.86
C PRO A 53 14.40 -2.51 0.92
N GLY A 54 14.12 -3.19 -0.18
CA GLY A 54 14.18 -4.65 -0.30
C GLY A 54 12.92 -5.40 0.15
N ASP A 55 12.03 -4.78 0.92
CA ASP A 55 10.74 -5.39 1.27
C ASP A 55 9.85 -5.53 0.03
N PRO A 56 8.89 -6.48 0.01
CA PRO A 56 7.81 -6.45 -0.96
C PRO A 56 7.01 -5.13 -0.85
N PRO A 57 6.58 -4.52 -1.96
CA PRO A 57 5.75 -3.31 -1.95
C PRO A 57 4.29 -3.65 -1.59
N GLU A 58 4.08 -4.35 -0.48
CA GLU A 58 2.77 -4.77 -0.01
C GLU A 58 2.71 -4.85 1.52
N ALA A 59 1.51 -4.69 2.07
CA ALA A 59 1.25 -4.80 3.50
C ALA A 59 -0.05 -5.55 3.76
N PHE A 60 -0.01 -6.46 4.72
CA PHE A 60 -1.18 -7.18 5.21
C PHE A 60 -1.77 -6.49 6.45
N PHE A 61 -3.05 -6.19 6.40
CA PHE A 61 -3.82 -5.60 7.48
C PHE A 61 -4.83 -6.65 7.99
N PRO A 62 -4.55 -7.30 9.14
CA PRO A 62 -5.43 -8.30 9.69
C PRO A 62 -6.70 -7.65 10.26
N GLY A 63 -7.84 -8.31 10.13
CA GLY A 63 -9.08 -7.81 10.70
C GLY A 63 -10.35 -8.38 10.06
N PRO A 64 -11.51 -8.15 10.70
CA PRO A 64 -12.81 -8.61 10.20
C PRO A 64 -13.20 -7.94 8.88
N VAL A 65 -14.33 -8.37 8.31
CA VAL A 65 -14.98 -7.66 7.20
C VAL A 65 -15.32 -6.24 7.65
N ALA A 66 -14.45 -5.30 7.31
CA ALA A 66 -14.67 -3.87 7.51
C ALA A 66 -15.13 -3.22 6.20
N ALA A 67 -15.91 -2.14 6.28
CA ALA A 67 -16.22 -1.33 5.10
C ALA A 67 -14.95 -0.58 4.66
N VAL A 68 -14.25 -1.16 3.68
CA VAL A 68 -13.03 -0.58 3.12
C VAL A 68 -13.36 0.78 2.53
N THR A 69 -12.62 1.80 2.96
CA THR A 69 -12.78 3.16 2.45
C THR A 69 -11.74 3.48 1.39
N SER A 70 -10.47 3.20 1.66
CA SER A 70 -9.37 3.45 0.72
C SER A 70 -8.04 2.91 1.23
N ALA A 71 -7.05 2.86 0.33
CA ALA A 71 -5.65 2.72 0.68
C ALA A 71 -4.82 3.89 0.12
N ARG A 72 -3.71 4.21 0.79
CA ARG A 72 -2.74 5.20 0.34
C ARG A 72 -1.33 4.66 0.48
N GLU A 73 -0.43 5.17 -0.33
CA GLU A 73 1.00 4.87 -0.26
C GLU A 73 1.80 6.15 -0.39
N PHE A 74 3.05 6.11 0.10
CA PHE A 74 4.01 7.17 -0.12
C PHE A 74 5.32 6.63 -0.68
N CYS A 75 5.61 7.00 -1.92
CA CYS A 75 6.89 6.80 -2.56
C CYS A 75 7.83 7.95 -2.19
N ASN A 76 9.05 7.64 -1.75
CA ASN A 76 10.03 8.65 -1.33
C ASN A 76 10.39 9.67 -2.45
N ILE A 77 10.23 9.27 -3.73
CA ILE A 77 10.49 10.14 -4.89
C ILE A 77 9.18 10.70 -5.48
N HIS A 78 8.13 9.90 -5.60
CA HIS A 78 6.92 10.25 -6.34
C HIS A 78 5.75 10.70 -5.44
N GLY A 79 5.96 10.77 -4.12
CA GLY A 79 5.02 11.33 -3.16
C GLY A 79 3.81 10.42 -2.89
N LEU A 80 2.69 11.05 -2.52
CA LEU A 80 1.49 10.39 -2.01
C LEU A 80 0.55 9.95 -3.13
N TRP A 81 0.08 8.71 -3.08
CA TRP A 81 -0.97 8.18 -3.97
C TRP A 81 -2.11 7.52 -3.19
N LYS A 82 -3.26 7.38 -3.84
CA LYS A 82 -4.50 6.82 -3.25
C LYS A 82 -5.22 5.90 -4.25
N GLY A 83 -5.80 4.82 -3.72
CA GLY A 83 -6.63 3.84 -4.42
C GLY A 83 -7.82 3.37 -3.58
#